data_AF-A0A7W1Q393-F1
#
_entry.id   AF-A0A7W1Q393-F1
#
_cell.length_a   1.000
_cell.length_b   1.000
_cell.length_c   1.000
_cell.angle_alpha   90.00
_cell.angle_beta   90.00
_cell.angle_gamma   90.00
#
_symmetry.space_group_name_H-M   'P 1'
#
loop_
_entity.id
_entity.type
_entity.pdbx_description
1 polymer ?
#
loop_
_entity_poly.entity_id
_entity_poly.type
_entity_poly.pdbx_seq_one_letter_code
_entity_poly.pdbx_strand_id
1 'polypeptide(L)' 'GAILLSGVTIGRGSIVGAGAVVAKNIPAWSVAVGNPARVVRSRKGPSVGDGDRAPTGRRDLEVESRQS' A
#
# COMPACT_ATOMS: atom_id res chain seq x y z
N GLY A 1 -8.73 -1.46 -18.52
CA GLY A 1 -9.25 -2.28 -17.41
C GLY A 1 -8.27 -3.37 -17.04
N ALA A 2 -8.52 -4.10 -15.95
CA ALA A 2 -7.80 -5.31 -15.54
C ALA A 2 -8.82 -6.35 -15.06
N ILE A 3 -8.48 -7.63 -15.15
CA ILE A 3 -9.36 -8.75 -14.77
C ILE A 3 -8.76 -9.43 -13.55
N LEU A 4 -9.54 -9.59 -12.48
CA LEU A 4 -9.14 -10.32 -11.29
C LEU A 4 -9.96 -11.61 -11.21
N LEU A 5 -9.28 -12.76 -11.11
CA LEU A 5 -9.95 -14.03 -10.92
C LEU A 5 -10.48 -14.14 -9.49
N SER A 6 -11.52 -14.96 -9.29
CA SER A 6 -12.09 -15.20 -7.97
C SER A 6 -11.05 -15.82 -7.02
N GLY A 7 -11.08 -15.41 -5.75
CA GLY A 7 -10.22 -15.94 -4.69
C GLY A 7 -8.81 -15.33 -4.63
N VAL A 8 -8.50 -14.30 -5.43
CA VAL A 8 -7.21 -13.60 -5.35
C VAL A 8 -7.26 -12.44 -4.34
N THR A 9 -6.21 -12.33 -3.53
CA THR A 9 -6.01 -11.21 -2.60
C THR A 9 -5.01 -10.21 -3.18
N ILE A 10 -5.39 -8.93 -3.19
CA ILE A 10 -4.51 -7.82 -3.57
C ILE A 10 -4.03 -7.12 -2.31
N GLY A 11 -2.72 -7.17 -2.07
CA GLY A 11 -2.12 -6.48 -0.93
C GLY A 11 -2.24 -4.96 -1.02
N ARG A 12 -2.19 -4.30 0.14
CA ARG A 12 -2.25 -2.83 0.25
C ARG A 12 -1.12 -2.18 -0.54
N GLY A 13 -1.45 -1.08 -1.24
CA GLY A 13 -0.45 -0.28 -1.96
C GLY A 13 0.09 -0.93 -3.23
N SER A 14 -0.47 -2.07 -3.64
CA SER A 14 -0.11 -2.76 -4.88
C SER A 14 -0.70 -2.08 -6.10
N ILE A 15 0.00 -2.20 -7.23
CA ILE A 15 -0.36 -1.62 -8.51
C ILE A 15 -0.62 -2.75 -9.50
N VAL A 16 -1.78 -2.73 -10.15
CA VAL A 16 -2.15 -3.66 -11.23
C VAL A 16 -2.14 -2.90 -12.55
N GLY A 17 -1.33 -3.34 -13.50
CA GLY A 17 -1.22 -2.71 -14.82
C GLY A 17 -2.48 -2.87 -15.67
N ALA A 18 -2.63 -1.99 -16.66
CA ALA A 18 -3.70 -2.10 -17.65
C ALA A 18 -3.57 -3.41 -18.44
N GLY A 19 -4.72 -4.04 -18.72
CA GLY A 19 -4.79 -5.32 -19.44
C GLY A 19 -4.33 -6.53 -18.63
N ALA A 20 -4.00 -6.38 -17.34
CA ALA A 20 -3.53 -7.48 -16.53
C ALA A 20 -4.65 -8.47 -16.20
N VAL A 21 -4.32 -9.77 -16.18
CA VAL A 21 -5.21 -10.86 -15.75
C VAL A 21 -4.62 -11.51 -14.49
N VAL A 22 -5.16 -11.16 -13.33
CA VAL A 22 -4.64 -11.57 -12.02
C VAL A 22 -5.19 -12.95 -11.66
N ALA A 23 -4.36 -13.98 -11.88
CA ALA A 23 -4.67 -15.36 -11.55
C ALA A 23 -4.05 -15.85 -10.22
N LYS A 24 -3.25 -15.01 -9.55
CA LYS A 24 -2.56 -15.32 -8.29
C LYS A 24 -2.56 -14.12 -7.35
N ASN A 25 -2.43 -14.38 -6.05
CA ASN A 25 -2.34 -13.33 -5.02
C ASN A 25 -1.18 -12.36 -5.31
N ILE A 26 -1.43 -11.07 -5.12
CA ILE A 26 -0.44 -10.01 -5.31
C ILE A 26 0.00 -9.52 -3.92
N PRO A 27 1.30 -9.66 -3.57
CA PRO A 27 1.81 -9.18 -2.29
C PRO A 27 1.60 -7.67 -2.13
N ALA A 28 1.54 -7.17 -0.89
CA ALA A 28 1.45 -5.74 -0.63
C ALA A 28 2.62 -4.98 -1.27
N TRP A 29 2.36 -3.74 -1.69
CA TRP A 29 3.34 -2.85 -2.29
C TRP A 29 4.04 -3.42 -3.54
N SER A 30 3.39 -4.34 -4.26
CA SER A 30 3.94 -4.95 -5.48
C SER A 30 3.32 -4.36 -6.75
N VAL A 31 4.06 -4.38 -7.85
CA VAL A 31 3.58 -3.99 -9.18
C VAL A 31 3.42 -5.25 -10.01
N ALA A 32 2.20 -5.52 -10.50
CA ALA A 32 1.86 -6.70 -11.28
C ALA A 32 1.28 -6.32 -12.65
N VAL A 33 1.77 -6.96 -13.72
CA VAL A 33 1.38 -6.66 -15.11
C VAL A 33 1.30 -7.93 -15.96
N GLY A 34 0.58 -7.85 -17.09
CA GLY A 34 0.50 -8.91 -18.10
C GLY A 34 -0.65 -9.92 -17.92
N ASN A 35 -0.77 -10.83 -18.87
CA ASN A 35 -1.72 -11.93 -18.86
C ASN A 35 -0.98 -13.26 -19.12
N PRO A 36 -0.85 -14.15 -18.11
CA PRO A 36 -1.25 -13.98 -16.72
C PRO A 36 -0.35 -13.00 -15.96
N ALA A 37 -0.90 -12.26 -15.00
CA ALA A 37 -0.20 -11.21 -14.26
C ALA A 37 1.04 -11.77 -13.53
N ARG A 38 2.16 -11.05 -13.62
CA ARG A 38 3.42 -11.34 -12.94
C ARG A 38 3.88 -10.11 -12.17
N VAL A 39 4.43 -10.32 -10.98
CA VAL A 39 5.05 -9.26 -10.19
C VAL A 39 6.37 -8.87 -10.85
N VAL A 40 6.50 -7.61 -11.26
CA VAL A 40 7.68 -7.08 -11.95
C VAL A 40 8.56 -6.19 -11.07
N ARG A 41 8.00 -5.63 -10.00
CA ARG A 41 8.72 -4.74 -9.08
C ARG A 41 8.03 -4.70 -7.72
N SER A 42 8.83 -4.58 -6.66
CA SER A 42 8.36 -4.21 -5.32
C SER A 42 8.61 -2.73 -5.08
N ARG A 43 7.60 -2.00 -4.57
CA ARG A 43 7.69 -0.56 -4.23
C ARG A 43 8.30 -0.31 -2.86
N LYS A 44 8.22 -1.26 -1.93
CA LYS A 44 8.96 -1.18 -0.68
C LYS A 44 10.38 -1.65 -0.92
N GLY A 45 11.36 -0.79 -0.58
CA GLY A 45 12.67 -1.26 -0.18
C GLY A 45 12.55 -2.20 1.03
N PRO A 46 13.60 -2.96 1.39
CA PRO A 46 13.51 -3.97 2.45
C PRO A 46 12.94 -3.34 3.74
N SER A 47 11.81 -3.91 4.20
CA SER A 47 11.19 -3.76 5.51
C SER A 47 11.03 -2.34 6.09
N VAL A 48 9.84 -1.75 5.90
CA VAL A 48 9.24 -0.85 6.90
C VAL A 48 7.80 -1.29 7.11
N GLY A 49 7.51 -1.81 8.31
CA GLY A 49 6.20 -2.34 8.71
C GLY A 49 5.12 -1.26 8.66
N ASP A 50 3.93 -1.63 8.16
CA ASP A 50 2.75 -0.79 8.02
C ASP A 50 2.05 -0.51 9.38
N GLY A 51 2.82 -0.21 10.43
CA GLY A 51 2.33 -0.10 11.80
C GLY A 51 2.51 1.26 12.48
N ASP A 52 3.59 2.01 12.19
CA ASP A 52 3.91 3.20 12.98
C ASP A 52 3.84 4.46 12.13
N ARG A 53 2.60 4.86 11.82
CA ARG A 53 2.33 6.24 11.46
C ARG A 53 2.56 7.04 12.74
N ALA A 54 3.78 7.53 12.94
CA ALA A 54 4.07 8.55 13.94
C ALA A 54 2.96 9.61 13.86
N PRO A 55 2.30 9.98 14.97
CA PRO A 55 1.22 10.94 14.94
C PRO A 55 1.79 12.27 14.43
N THR A 56 1.53 12.60 13.16
CA THR A 56 1.92 13.88 12.56
C THR A 56 0.98 15.01 13.02
N GLY A 57 0.55 14.97 14.28
CA GLY A 57 -0.26 15.99 14.91
C GLY A 57 0.56 16.70 15.97
N ARG A 58 1.42 17.64 15.56
CA ARG A 58 1.83 18.74 16.45
C ARG A 58 0.56 19.49 16.85
N ARG A 59 -0.02 19.27 18.03
CA ARG A 59 -1.21 20.00 18.52
C ARG A 59 -1.31 20.15 20.05
N ASP A 60 -0.20 20.09 20.77
CA ASP A 60 -0.16 20.23 22.22
C ASP A 60 0.81 21.32 22.72
N LEU A 61 1.44 22.06 21.81
CA LEU A 61 2.09 23.34 22.12
C LEU A 61 1.09 24.46 21.82
N GLU A 62 0.15 24.73 22.73
CA GLU A 62 -0.45 26.06 22.98
C GLU A 62 -1.57 25.94 24.05
N VAL A 63 -1.20 25.87 25.34
CA VAL A 63 -2.01 26.54 26.37
C VAL A 63 -1.01 27.22 27.30
N GLU A 64 -0.55 28.38 26.85
CA GLU A 64 0.14 29.36 27.69
C GLU A 64 -0.70 29.62 28.94
N SER A 65 -0.09 29.40 30.11
CA SER A 65 0.26 30.50 31.01
C SER A 65 -0.61 31.75 30.90
N ARG A 66 -1.90 31.65 31.28
CA ARG A 66 -2.71 32.83 31.62
C ARG A 66 -3.55 32.52 32.85
N GLN A 67 -3.31 33.33 33.89
CA GLN A 67 -4.09 33.55 35.11
C GLN A 67 -4.04 32.40 36.13
N SER A 68 -3.67 32.58 37.40
CA SER A 68 -3.27 33.75 38.19
C SER A 68 -2.67 33.26 39.50
#